data_AF-A0A433VKC3-F1
#
_entry.id   AF-A0A433VKC3-F1
#
_cell.length_a   1.000
_cell.length_b   1.000
_cell.length_c   1.000
_cell.angle_alpha   90.00
_cell.angle_beta   90.00
_cell.angle_gamma   90.00
#
_symmetry.space_group_name_H-M   'P 1'
#
loop_
_entity.id
_entity.type
_entity.pdbx_description
1 polymer ?
#
loop_
_entity_poly.entity_id
_entity_poly.type
_entity_poly.pdbx_seq_one_letter_code
_entity_poly.pdbx_strand_id
1 'polypeptide(L)'
;MPRKKPKETDVRRTTSVVQPIEPVIPKGIGFSFRYLQNDNPKFSFNNRDSRYFESLLLRLRDLSKLTVSEIINNRSKSLRCHLITWEDTTEPNGFGIPNEEEIVTSAYQFQISSNEHGRVHGFFIENIFYIVWLDPNHNLYQ
;
A
#
# COMPACT_ATOMS: atom_id res chain seq x y z
N MET A 1 -4.35 55.71 -51.62
CA MET A 1 -3.89 55.37 -50.26
C MET A 1 -3.07 54.07 -50.32
N PRO A 2 -1.83 54.02 -49.81
CA PRO A 2 -1.02 52.81 -49.88
C PRO A 2 -1.35 51.85 -48.73
N ARG A 3 -1.57 50.57 -49.04
CA ARG A 3 -1.79 49.50 -48.04
C ARG A 3 -0.48 49.18 -47.32
N LYS A 4 -0.45 49.33 -46.00
CA LYS A 4 0.66 48.85 -45.15
C LYS A 4 0.69 47.32 -45.13
N LYS A 5 1.85 46.73 -45.44
CA LYS A 5 2.08 45.27 -45.25
C LYS A 5 2.21 44.96 -43.74
N PRO A 6 1.75 43.78 -43.27
CA PRO A 6 1.89 43.40 -41.88
C PRO A 6 3.36 43.15 -41.53
N LYS A 7 3.79 43.55 -40.34
CA LYS A 7 5.09 43.16 -39.78
C LYS A 7 4.98 41.73 -39.26
N GLU A 8 5.83 40.85 -39.78
CA GLU A 8 5.96 39.47 -39.33
C GLU A 8 6.66 39.47 -37.96
N THR A 9 5.94 39.05 -36.93
CA THR A 9 6.49 38.90 -35.58
C THR A 9 7.25 37.59 -35.50
N ASP A 10 8.58 37.68 -35.34
CA ASP A 10 9.46 36.52 -35.15
C ASP A 10 9.24 35.93 -33.75
N VAL A 11 8.36 34.93 -33.65
CA VAL A 11 8.13 34.16 -32.43
C VAL A 11 9.28 33.17 -32.30
N ARG A 12 10.32 33.57 -31.57
CA ARG A 12 11.38 32.65 -31.14
C ARG A 12 10.78 31.52 -30.31
N ARG A 13 10.60 30.36 -30.93
CA ARG A 13 10.33 29.10 -30.23
C ARG A 13 11.60 28.66 -29.52
N THR A 14 11.70 28.99 -28.23
CA THR A 14 12.63 28.29 -27.33
C THR A 14 12.10 26.88 -27.10
N THR A 15 12.65 25.91 -27.81
CA THR A 15 12.47 24.49 -27.48
C THR A 15 13.27 24.20 -26.21
N SER A 16 12.62 24.33 -25.06
CA SER A 16 13.16 23.82 -23.80
C SER A 16 13.28 22.30 -23.90
N VAL A 17 14.49 21.80 -24.09
CA VAL A 17 14.78 20.36 -24.03
C VAL A 17 14.64 19.95 -22.56
N VAL A 18 13.45 19.48 -22.18
CA VAL A 18 13.25 18.85 -20.87
C VAL A 18 13.95 17.50 -20.93
N GLN A 19 15.11 17.40 -20.28
CA GLN A 19 15.79 16.14 -20.06
C GLN A 19 14.85 15.23 -19.23
N PRO A 20 14.58 13.99 -19.65
CA PRO A 20 13.85 13.03 -18.83
C PRO A 20 14.61 12.84 -17.52
N ILE A 21 14.01 13.24 -16.41
CA ILE A 21 14.53 12.90 -15.09
C ILE A 21 14.26 11.40 -14.93
N GLU A 22 15.30 10.58 -14.84
CA GLU A 22 15.12 9.17 -14.49
C GLU A 22 14.34 9.11 -13.16
N PRO A 23 13.19 8.40 -13.12
CA PRO A 23 12.43 8.32 -11.90
C PRO A 23 13.30 7.61 -10.86
N VAL A 24 13.62 8.31 -9.77
CA VAL A 24 14.29 7.72 -8.62
C VAL A 24 13.37 6.61 -8.12
N ILE A 25 13.78 5.35 -8.27
CA ILE A 25 13.00 4.22 -7.78
C ILE A 25 12.91 4.36 -6.26
N PRO A 26 11.70 4.45 -5.70
CA PRO A 26 11.53 4.55 -4.26
C PRO A 26 12.14 3.32 -3.58
N LYS A 27 13.05 3.54 -2.63
CA LYS A 27 13.66 2.45 -1.84
C LYS A 27 12.72 1.86 -0.78
N GLY A 28 11.60 2.52 -0.54
CA GLY A 28 10.61 2.07 0.44
C GLY A 28 9.76 0.91 -0.10
N ILE A 29 8.81 0.48 0.72
CA ILE A 29 7.91 -0.60 0.33
C ILE A 29 6.82 -0.13 -0.63
N GLY A 30 6.43 -1.04 -1.53
CA GLY A 30 5.23 -0.94 -2.35
C GLY A 30 4.09 -1.79 -1.77
N PHE A 31 2.88 -1.56 -2.26
CA PHE A 31 1.70 -2.36 -1.91
C PHE A 31 1.08 -2.96 -3.16
N SER A 32 0.73 -4.24 -3.09
CA SER A 32 0.03 -4.97 -4.13
C SER A 32 -1.31 -5.45 -3.62
N PHE A 33 -2.34 -5.28 -4.45
CA PHE A 33 -3.71 -5.75 -4.17
C PHE A 33 -4.04 -7.05 -4.93
N ARG A 34 -3.03 -7.71 -5.53
CA ARG A 34 -3.20 -8.92 -6.35
C ARG A 34 -3.96 -10.04 -5.62
N TYR A 35 -3.78 -10.17 -4.31
CA TYR A 35 -4.38 -11.20 -3.48
C TYR A 35 -5.48 -10.67 -2.56
N LEU A 36 -5.96 -9.44 -2.77
CA LEU A 36 -6.99 -8.84 -1.91
C LEU A 36 -8.30 -9.63 -2.02
N GLN A 37 -8.74 -10.21 -0.90
CA GLN A 37 -10.00 -10.95 -0.78
C GLN A 37 -11.05 -10.10 -0.06
N ASN A 38 -11.91 -9.41 -0.80
CA ASN A 38 -13.00 -8.61 -0.22
C ASN A 38 -14.33 -9.38 -0.08
N ASP A 39 -14.40 -10.56 -0.68
CA ASP A 39 -15.51 -11.51 -0.57
C ASP A 39 -15.45 -12.35 0.72
N ASN A 40 -14.33 -12.30 1.46
CA ASN A 40 -14.22 -12.93 2.76
C ASN A 40 -15.11 -12.20 3.80
N PRO A 41 -16.13 -12.86 4.38
CA PRO A 41 -17.08 -12.19 5.28
C PRO A 41 -16.46 -11.70 6.60
N LYS A 42 -15.37 -12.33 7.07
CA LYS A 42 -14.65 -11.88 8.28
C LYS A 42 -13.76 -10.67 7.99
N PHE A 43 -13.18 -10.60 6.80
CA PHE A 43 -12.15 -9.64 6.43
C PHE A 43 -12.54 -8.75 5.24
N SER A 44 -13.79 -8.28 5.26
CA SER A 44 -14.35 -7.41 4.22
C SER A 44 -14.46 -5.95 4.69
N PHE A 45 -14.31 -5.04 3.74
CA PHE A 45 -14.51 -3.60 3.92
C PHE A 45 -15.83 -3.09 3.32
N ASN A 46 -16.76 -3.97 2.94
CA ASN A 46 -18.01 -3.62 2.25
C ASN A 46 -18.93 -2.63 2.99
N ASN A 47 -18.78 -2.47 4.32
CA ASN A 47 -19.59 -1.57 5.14
C ASN A 47 -18.77 -0.44 5.77
N ARG A 48 -17.72 0.02 5.10
CA ARG A 48 -16.83 1.08 5.59
C ARG A 48 -17.10 2.40 4.88
N ASP A 49 -16.99 3.49 5.62
CA ASP A 49 -17.17 4.84 5.10
C ASP A 49 -15.88 5.39 4.48
N SER A 50 -15.94 6.59 3.91
CA SER A 50 -14.78 7.24 3.30
C SER A 50 -13.64 7.50 4.27
N ARG A 51 -13.91 7.68 5.57
CA ARG A 51 -12.88 7.96 6.59
C ARG A 51 -12.01 6.74 6.85
N TYR A 52 -12.59 5.55 6.75
CA TYR A 52 -11.82 4.31 6.79
C TYR A 52 -10.78 4.24 5.66
N PHE A 53 -11.21 4.52 4.42
CA PHE A 53 -10.32 4.49 3.27
C PHE A 53 -9.29 5.62 3.30
N GLU A 54 -9.67 6.82 3.76
CA GLU A 54 -8.72 7.90 4.01
C GLU A 54 -7.63 7.46 5.00
N SER A 55 -8.02 6.88 6.14
CA SER A 55 -7.08 6.39 7.15
C SER A 55 -6.16 5.29 6.59
N LEU A 56 -6.71 4.36 5.81
CA LEU A 56 -5.92 3.33 5.13
C LEU A 56 -4.90 3.96 4.17
N LEU A 57 -5.32 4.89 3.31
CA LEU A 57 -4.43 5.52 2.33
C LEU A 57 -3.31 6.32 3.00
N LEU A 58 -3.62 7.08 4.05
CA LEU A 58 -2.63 7.80 4.84
C LEU A 58 -1.63 6.84 5.49
N ARG A 59 -2.12 5.70 6.01
CA ARG A 59 -1.27 4.67 6.59
C ARG A 59 -0.34 4.04 5.56
N LEU A 60 -0.86 3.63 4.40
CA LEU A 60 -0.05 3.05 3.33
C LEU A 60 1.00 4.05 2.84
N ARG A 61 0.64 5.33 2.66
CA ARG A 61 1.59 6.40 2.30
C ARG A 61 2.73 6.56 3.31
N ASP A 62 2.44 6.45 4.60
CA ASP A 62 3.47 6.65 5.63
C ASP A 62 4.39 5.44 5.75
N LEU A 63 3.85 4.23 5.57
CA LEU A 63 4.64 3.00 5.51
C LEU A 63 5.47 2.90 4.22
N SER A 64 4.99 3.41 3.08
CA SER A 64 5.72 3.36 1.80
C SER A 64 7.04 4.12 1.79
N LYS A 65 7.31 4.94 2.81
CA LYS A 65 8.57 5.67 3.01
C LYS A 65 9.63 4.84 3.71
N LEU A 66 9.24 3.71 4.30
CA LEU A 66 10.10 2.82 5.07
C LEU A 66 10.51 1.61 4.23
N THR A 67 11.70 1.09 4.50
CA THR A 67 12.17 -0.20 4.00
C THR A 67 11.52 -1.36 4.75
N VAL A 68 11.56 -2.56 4.18
CA VAL A 68 11.07 -3.79 4.84
C VAL A 68 11.71 -3.99 6.21
N SER A 69 13.03 -3.78 6.30
CA SER A 69 13.78 -3.91 7.56
C SER A 69 13.31 -2.91 8.61
N GLU A 70 13.08 -1.65 8.23
CA GLU A 70 12.58 -0.62 9.15
C GLU A 70 11.16 -0.91 9.64
N ILE A 71 10.35 -1.60 8.84
CA ILE A 71 8.98 -1.98 9.19
C ILE A 71 8.97 -3.19 10.15
N ILE A 72 9.72 -4.23 9.83
CA ILE A 72 9.76 -5.48 10.61
C ILE A 72 10.51 -5.28 11.94
N ASN A 73 11.62 -4.54 11.94
CA ASN A 73 12.44 -4.35 13.14
C ASN A 73 11.96 -3.18 14.03
N ASN A 74 10.88 -2.49 13.65
CA ASN A 74 10.41 -1.34 14.41
C ASN A 74 9.87 -1.76 15.78
N ARG A 75 10.49 -1.24 16.85
CA ARG A 75 10.02 -1.50 18.23
C ARG A 75 8.90 -0.56 18.67
N SER A 76 8.56 0.49 17.91
CA SER A 76 7.47 1.41 18.27
C SER A 76 6.11 0.73 18.17
N LYS A 77 5.31 0.73 19.26
CA LYS A 77 3.99 0.08 19.34
C LYS A 77 3.03 0.49 18.21
N SER A 78 3.14 1.72 17.68
CA SER A 78 2.25 2.24 16.63
C SER A 78 2.69 1.90 15.20
N LEU A 79 3.91 1.41 15.00
CA LEU A 79 4.49 1.09 13.67
C LEU A 79 4.71 -0.40 13.46
N ARG A 80 4.44 -1.24 14.47
CA ARG A 80 4.82 -2.65 14.43
C ARG A 80 4.02 -3.38 13.35
N CYS A 81 4.75 -3.83 12.33
CA CYS A 81 4.34 -4.93 11.50
C CYS A 81 4.70 -6.21 12.25
N HIS A 82 3.69 -6.98 12.65
CA HIS A 82 3.84 -8.16 13.47
C HIS A 82 3.68 -9.42 12.63
N LEU A 83 4.47 -10.45 12.92
CA LEU A 83 4.20 -11.79 12.40
C LEU A 83 2.82 -12.27 12.87
N ILE A 84 2.13 -12.99 11.99
CA ILE A 84 0.93 -13.74 12.31
C ILE A 84 1.35 -15.15 12.71
N THR A 85 1.07 -15.52 13.94
CA THR A 85 1.14 -16.91 14.43
C THR A 85 -0.21 -17.57 14.16
N TRP A 86 -0.31 -18.37 13.09
CA TRP A 86 -1.60 -18.87 12.60
C TRP A 86 -2.35 -19.72 13.62
N GLU A 87 -1.62 -20.52 14.39
CA GLU A 87 -2.15 -21.39 15.44
C GLU A 87 -2.98 -20.63 16.51
N ASP A 88 -2.70 -19.33 16.70
CA ASP A 88 -3.36 -18.45 17.67
C ASP A 88 -4.51 -17.64 17.03
N THR A 89 -4.87 -17.91 15.77
CA THR A 89 -5.87 -17.15 15.02
C THR A 89 -7.15 -17.94 14.76
N THR A 90 -8.18 -17.22 14.33
CA THR A 90 -9.40 -17.83 13.79
C THR A 90 -9.23 -18.45 12.40
N GLU A 91 -8.02 -18.38 11.81
CA GLU A 91 -7.65 -18.88 10.49
C GLU A 91 -6.35 -19.71 10.55
N PRO A 92 -6.34 -20.87 11.24
CA PRO A 92 -5.11 -21.63 11.48
C PRO A 92 -4.46 -22.21 10.21
N ASN A 93 -5.18 -22.19 9.08
CA ASN A 93 -4.71 -22.73 7.80
C ASN A 93 -4.16 -21.64 6.85
N GLY A 94 -4.01 -20.40 7.33
CA GLY A 94 -3.50 -19.29 6.53
C GLY A 94 -4.56 -18.54 5.74
N PHE A 95 -4.11 -17.82 4.71
CA PHE A 95 -4.92 -16.94 3.88
C PHE A 95 -5.90 -17.65 2.94
N GLY A 96 -5.63 -18.91 2.60
CA GLY A 96 -6.37 -19.67 1.60
C GLY A 96 -6.15 -19.17 0.17
N ILE A 97 -4.98 -18.61 -0.15
CA ILE A 97 -4.65 -18.15 -1.52
C ILE A 97 -4.00 -19.28 -2.35
N PRO A 98 -4.09 -19.26 -3.69
CA PRO A 98 -3.43 -20.26 -4.52
C PRO A 98 -1.91 -20.29 -4.31
N ASN A 99 -1.36 -21.50 -4.16
CA ASN A 99 0.06 -21.76 -3.94
C ASN A 99 0.64 -21.03 -2.71
N GLU A 100 -0.18 -20.81 -1.68
CA GLU A 100 0.21 -20.05 -0.48
C GLU A 100 1.50 -20.56 0.15
N GLU A 101 1.65 -21.87 0.33
CA GLU A 101 2.84 -22.49 0.94
C GLU A 101 4.13 -22.22 0.15
N GLU A 102 4.02 -21.97 -1.15
CA GLU A 102 5.17 -21.68 -2.02
C GLU A 102 5.53 -20.19 -2.05
N ILE A 103 4.54 -19.30 -1.86
CA ILE A 103 4.71 -17.85 -2.03
C ILE A 103 4.77 -17.07 -0.71
N VAL A 104 4.19 -17.60 0.36
CA VAL A 104 4.10 -16.95 1.67
C VAL A 104 5.11 -17.58 2.63
N THR A 105 6.29 -16.97 2.75
CA THR A 105 7.27 -17.38 3.77
C THR A 105 6.86 -16.97 5.18
N SER A 106 6.23 -15.80 5.32
CA SER A 106 5.80 -15.26 6.60
C SER A 106 4.63 -14.31 6.40
N ALA A 107 3.59 -14.51 7.21
CA ALA A 107 2.42 -13.65 7.23
C ALA A 107 2.59 -12.54 8.27
N TYR A 108 2.10 -11.36 7.95
CA TYR A 108 2.28 -10.16 8.73
C TYR A 108 0.97 -9.37 8.85
N GLN A 109 0.86 -8.60 9.94
CA GLN A 109 -0.21 -7.66 10.18
C GLN A 109 0.34 -6.29 10.60
N PHE A 110 -0.35 -5.22 10.21
CA PHE A 110 -0.13 -3.89 10.79
C PHE A 110 -1.46 -3.16 11.02
N GLN A 111 -1.47 -2.27 12.01
CA GLN A 111 -2.64 -1.46 12.34
C GLN A 111 -2.83 -0.31 11.34
N ILE A 112 -4.09 0.00 11.00
CA ILE A 112 -4.44 1.16 10.16
C ILE A 112 -4.28 2.47 10.96
N SER A 113 -4.83 2.50 12.17
CA SER A 113 -4.64 3.57 13.16
C SER A 113 -4.45 2.93 14.55
N SER A 114 -4.30 3.73 15.62
CA SER A 114 -4.18 3.26 17.01
C SER A 114 -5.41 2.44 17.48
N ASN A 115 -5.57 1.22 16.97
CA ASN A 115 -6.64 0.25 17.17
C ASN A 115 -8.07 0.64 16.76
N GLU A 116 -8.33 1.83 16.24
CA GLU A 116 -9.70 2.24 15.86
C GLU A 116 -10.16 1.63 14.53
N HIS A 117 -9.27 1.58 13.53
CA HIS A 117 -9.65 1.21 12.16
C HIS A 117 -9.27 -0.23 11.79
N GLY A 118 -8.92 -1.08 12.77
CA GLY A 118 -8.54 -2.46 12.49
C GLY A 118 -7.14 -2.62 11.90
N ARG A 119 -6.94 -3.73 11.19
CA ARG A 119 -5.63 -4.19 10.72
C ARG A 119 -5.64 -4.54 9.22
N VAL A 120 -4.46 -4.51 8.64
CA VAL A 120 -4.17 -5.03 7.31
C VAL A 120 -3.33 -6.28 7.48
N HIS A 121 -3.72 -7.38 6.83
CA HIS A 121 -2.98 -8.64 6.84
C HIS A 121 -2.46 -8.97 5.45
N GLY A 122 -1.24 -9.51 5.39
CA GLY A 122 -0.59 -9.82 4.13
C GLY A 122 0.81 -10.38 4.32
N PHE A 123 1.62 -10.33 3.27
CA PHE A 123 2.97 -10.88 3.28
C PHE A 123 3.90 -10.07 2.35
N PHE A 124 5.21 -10.23 2.54
CA PHE A 124 6.21 -9.58 1.70
C PHE A 124 6.73 -10.53 0.62
N ILE A 125 6.90 -10.00 -0.59
CA ILE A 125 7.87 -10.52 -1.58
C ILE A 125 8.77 -9.34 -1.92
N GLU A 126 10.06 -9.48 -1.61
CA GLU A 126 11.04 -8.39 -1.69
C GLU A 126 10.53 -7.14 -0.96
N ASN A 127 10.43 -5.97 -1.62
CA ASN A 127 9.91 -4.74 -1.04
C ASN A 127 8.41 -4.51 -1.28
N ILE A 128 7.66 -5.50 -1.75
CA ILE A 128 6.22 -5.37 -2.01
C ILE A 128 5.44 -6.12 -0.92
N PHE A 129 4.59 -5.39 -0.20
CA PHE A 129 3.60 -5.97 0.69
C PHE A 129 2.33 -6.32 -0.09
N TYR A 130 2.01 -7.60 -0.18
CA TYR A 130 0.78 -8.09 -0.80
C TYR A 130 -0.32 -8.10 0.25
N ILE A 131 -1.27 -7.19 0.08
CA ILE A 131 -2.44 -7.09 0.96
C ILE A 131 -3.40 -8.22 0.58
N VAL A 132 -3.78 -9.02 1.57
CA VAL A 132 -4.74 -10.12 1.40
C VAL A 132 -6.07 -9.75 2.07
N TRP A 133 -6.01 -9.31 3.33
CA TRP A 133 -7.20 -9.01 4.13
C TRP A 133 -7.19 -7.60 4.70
N LEU A 134 -8.36 -6.99 4.70
CA LEU A 134 -8.64 -5.83 5.55
C LEU A 134 -9.54 -6.29 6.69
N ASP A 135 -9.05 -6.16 7.92
CA ASP A 135 -9.72 -6.63 9.13
C ASP A 135 -10.14 -5.45 10.01
N PRO A 136 -11.19 -4.71 9.62
CA PRO A 136 -11.65 -3.52 10.34
C PRO A 136 -12.21 -3.84 11.74
N ASN A 137 -12.57 -5.10 12.01
CA ASN A 137 -13.22 -5.51 13.26
C ASN A 137 -12.28 -6.30 14.20
N HIS A 138 -11.01 -6.46 13.85
CA HIS A 138 -10.03 -7.26 14.60
C HIS A 138 -10.45 -8.72 14.78
N ASN A 139 -11.02 -9.33 13.74
CA ASN A 139 -11.56 -10.68 13.75
C ASN A 139 -10.50 -11.79 13.71
N LEU A 140 -9.25 -11.49 13.33
CA LEU A 140 -8.23 -12.53 13.17
C LEU A 140 -7.82 -13.16 14.52
N TYR A 141 -7.71 -12.35 15.58
CA TYR A 141 -7.36 -12.80 16.93
C TYR A 141 -8.56 -12.58 17.85
N GLN A 142 -8.97 -13.61 18.59
CA GLN A 142 -10.07 -13.57 19.57
C GLN A 142 -9.57 -13.84 20.98
#